data_AF-A0A7G2III2-F1
#
_entry.id   AF-A0A7G2III2-F1
#
_cell.length_a   1.000
_cell.length_b   1.000
_cell.length_c   1.000
_cell.angle_alpha   90.00
_cell.angle_beta   90.00
_cell.angle_gamma   90.00
#
_symmetry.space_group_name_H-M   'P 1'
#
loop_
_entity.id
_entity.type
_entity.pdbx_description
1 polymer ?
#
loop_
_entity_poly.entity_id
_entity_poly.type
_entity_poly.pdbx_seq_one_letter_code
_entity_poly.pdbx_strand_id
1 'polypeptide(L)'
;MISVFDIFKIGIGPSSSHTVGPMKAGKQFTDDLIARGILTDVTRVVVDVYGSLSLTGKGHHTDIAIIMGLAGNLPDTVDIDAIPSFIQDVNTHGRLLLADGQHEVEFPVDKCMNFHADNLSLHENGMRITALAGEKAIYSQTYYSIGGGFS
;
A
#
# COMPACT_ATOMS: atom_id res chain seq x y z
N MET A 1 -3.92 -26.34 -0.90
CA MET A 1 -3.32 -25.17 -0.25
C MET A 1 -2.98 -24.20 -1.35
N ILE A 2 -3.73 -23.11 -1.45
CA ILE A 2 -3.52 -22.06 -2.45
C ILE A 2 -2.39 -21.19 -1.89
N SER A 3 -1.28 -21.02 -2.62
CA SER A 3 -0.17 -20.16 -2.20
C SER A 3 -0.61 -18.69 -2.19
N VAL A 4 0.03 -17.82 -1.40
CA VAL A 4 -0.07 -16.35 -1.58
C VAL A 4 0.12 -16.00 -3.06
N PHE A 5 1.08 -16.66 -3.69
CA PHE A 5 1.39 -16.49 -5.11
C PHE A 5 0.29 -16.98 -6.04
N ASP A 6 -0.63 -17.83 -5.58
CA ASP A 6 -1.73 -18.39 -6.39
C ASP A 6 -3.00 -17.52 -6.32
N ILE A 7 -3.27 -16.82 -5.21
CA ILE A 7 -4.33 -15.80 -5.14
C ILE A 7 -3.98 -14.59 -6.02
N PHE A 8 -2.69 -14.25 -6.13
CA PHE A 8 -2.19 -13.23 -7.06
C PHE A 8 -1.97 -13.73 -8.51
N LYS A 9 -2.33 -14.98 -8.85
CA LYS A 9 -2.20 -15.55 -10.21
C LYS A 9 -3.47 -15.52 -11.07
N ILE A 10 -4.65 -15.30 -10.49
CA ILE A 10 -5.90 -15.25 -11.27
C ILE A 10 -5.96 -13.89 -11.98
N GLY A 11 -5.24 -13.79 -13.11
CA GLY A 11 -5.22 -12.61 -13.98
C GLY A 11 -3.82 -12.14 -14.37
N ILE A 12 -3.16 -12.87 -15.28
CA ILE A 12 -1.97 -12.45 -16.04
C ILE A 12 -0.72 -12.07 -15.21
N GLY A 13 0.14 -13.06 -14.95
CA GLY A 13 1.61 -12.90 -14.86
C GLY A 13 2.23 -12.61 -13.49
N PRO A 14 3.44 -13.12 -13.18
CA PRO A 14 4.05 -13.04 -11.86
C PRO A 14 4.84 -11.74 -11.73
N SER A 15 4.32 -10.74 -11.01
CA SER A 15 5.11 -9.54 -10.77
C SER A 15 5.23 -9.26 -9.28
N SER A 16 6.24 -9.85 -8.66
CA SER A 16 6.69 -9.46 -7.32
C SER A 16 6.82 -7.94 -7.17
N SER A 17 7.17 -7.21 -8.24
CA SER A 17 7.23 -5.74 -8.23
C SER A 17 5.87 -5.03 -8.11
N HIS A 18 4.75 -5.66 -8.44
CA HIS A 18 3.42 -5.05 -8.38
C HIS A 18 2.63 -5.47 -7.13
N THR A 19 3.09 -6.49 -6.41
CA THR A 19 2.40 -6.99 -5.21
C THR A 19 3.33 -7.06 -3.99
N VAL A 20 4.38 -7.88 -4.07
CA VAL A 20 5.33 -8.11 -2.96
C VAL A 20 6.07 -6.83 -2.59
N GLY A 21 6.52 -6.08 -3.60
CA GLY A 21 7.08 -4.76 -3.42
C GLY A 21 6.06 -3.91 -2.68
N PRO A 22 4.97 -3.45 -3.33
CA PRO A 22 4.00 -2.49 -2.79
C PRO A 22 3.57 -2.75 -1.35
N MET A 23 3.31 -4.02 -0.99
CA MET A 23 3.00 -4.41 0.39
C MET A 23 4.16 -4.15 1.36
N LYS A 24 5.39 -4.51 1.01
CA LYS A 24 6.58 -4.21 1.84
C LYS A 24 6.79 -2.72 2.05
N ALA A 25 6.57 -1.87 1.05
CA ALA A 25 6.67 -0.42 1.25
C ALA A 25 5.56 0.13 2.16
N GLY A 26 4.33 -0.40 2.05
CA GLY A 26 3.27 -0.06 3.00
C GLY A 26 3.66 -0.40 4.44
N LYS A 27 4.21 -1.61 4.65
CA LYS A 27 4.69 -2.04 5.97
C LYS A 27 5.83 -1.16 6.48
N GLN A 28 6.85 -0.97 5.64
CA GLN A 28 8.00 -0.13 5.98
C GLN A 28 7.59 1.31 6.32
N PHE A 29 6.64 1.88 5.58
CA PHE A 29 6.13 3.22 5.86
C PHE A 29 5.50 3.31 7.26
N THR A 30 4.70 2.33 7.66
CA THR A 30 4.10 2.33 9.00
C THR A 30 5.13 2.06 10.10
N ASP A 31 6.13 1.21 9.85
CA ASP A 31 7.27 1.02 10.75
C ASP A 31 8.07 2.31 10.94
N ASP A 32 8.27 3.08 9.87
CA ASP A 32 8.93 4.39 9.93
C ASP A 32 8.11 5.39 10.78
N LEU A 33 6.78 5.39 10.68
CA LEU A 33 5.92 6.23 11.51
C LEU A 33 6.04 5.87 13.01
N ILE A 34 6.09 4.58 13.33
CA ILE A 34 6.27 4.08 14.70
C ILE A 34 7.65 4.48 15.23
N ALA A 35 8.71 4.22 14.46
CA ALA A 35 10.09 4.52 14.85
C ALA A 35 10.30 6.02 15.08
N ARG A 36 9.57 6.88 14.36
CA ARG A 36 9.56 8.33 14.54
C ARG A 36 8.66 8.81 15.67
N GLY A 37 7.82 7.95 16.24
CA GLY A 37 6.88 8.30 17.31
C GLY A 37 5.72 9.20 16.84
N ILE A 38 5.37 9.17 15.55
CA ILE A 38 4.36 10.06 14.95
C ILE A 38 3.12 9.31 14.43
N LEU A 39 3.03 7.99 14.64
CA LEU A 39 1.90 7.18 14.16
C LEU A 39 0.55 7.74 14.63
N THR A 40 0.44 8.12 15.90
CA THR A 40 -0.80 8.62 16.51
C THR A 40 -1.19 10.01 16.04
N ASP A 41 -0.27 10.76 15.43
CA ASP A 41 -0.54 12.09 14.89
C ASP A 41 -1.16 12.02 13.49
N VAL A 42 -1.11 10.86 12.85
CA VAL A 42 -1.63 10.66 11.50
C VAL A 42 -3.16 10.64 11.54
N THR A 43 -3.80 11.48 10.75
CA THR A 43 -5.26 11.47 10.57
C THR A 43 -5.66 10.85 9.23
N ARG A 44 -4.78 10.91 8.22
CA ARG A 44 -5.02 10.41 6.86
C ARG A 44 -3.72 9.95 6.22
N VAL A 45 -3.79 8.89 5.41
CA VAL A 45 -2.68 8.44 4.56
C VAL A 45 -3.09 8.59 3.10
N VAL A 46 -2.19 9.14 2.28
CA VAL A 46 -2.37 9.27 0.84
C VAL A 46 -1.25 8.53 0.12
N VAL A 47 -1.60 7.75 -0.88
CA VAL A 47 -0.71 6.96 -1.71
C VAL A 47 -0.83 7.46 -3.14
N ASP A 48 0.29 7.89 -3.70
CA ASP A 48 0.44 8.21 -5.12
C ASP A 48 1.23 7.09 -5.80
N VAL A 49 0.62 6.43 -6.79
CA VAL A 49 1.23 5.36 -7.58
C VAL A 49 1.54 5.89 -8.97
N TYR A 50 2.74 5.66 -9.48
CA TYR A 50 3.26 6.23 -10.72
C TYR A 50 3.65 5.17 -11.75
N GLY A 51 3.64 5.58 -13.01
CA GLY A 51 4.17 4.85 -14.16
C GLY A 51 3.61 3.45 -14.38
N SER A 52 4.46 2.45 -14.65
CA SER A 52 3.99 1.12 -15.04
C SER A 52 3.22 0.41 -13.92
N LEU A 53 3.58 0.73 -12.66
CA LEU A 53 2.87 0.31 -11.45
C LEU A 53 1.45 0.87 -11.38
N SER A 54 1.23 2.06 -11.96
CA SER A 54 -0.06 2.73 -12.00
C SER A 54 -0.94 2.27 -13.15
N LEU A 55 -0.36 2.09 -14.35
CA LEU A 55 -1.06 1.65 -15.56
C LEU A 55 -1.67 0.26 -15.41
N THR A 56 -1.07 -0.59 -14.59
CA THR A 56 -1.59 -1.92 -14.25
C THR A 56 -2.27 -1.95 -12.89
N GLY A 57 -2.24 -0.87 -12.10
CA GLY A 57 -2.58 -0.89 -10.68
C GLY A 57 -4.06 -1.15 -10.35
N LYS A 58 -5.00 -0.48 -11.02
CA LYS A 58 -6.44 -0.72 -10.83
C LYS A 58 -6.84 -2.06 -11.45
N GLY A 59 -7.12 -3.05 -10.60
CA GLY A 59 -7.59 -4.38 -11.01
C GLY A 59 -6.52 -5.49 -11.01
N HIS A 60 -5.25 -5.20 -10.73
CA HIS A 60 -4.18 -6.21 -10.56
C HIS A 60 -3.64 -6.30 -9.13
N HIS A 61 -4.46 -5.95 -8.13
CA HIS A 61 -4.17 -6.12 -6.69
C HIS A 61 -3.04 -5.26 -6.12
N THR A 62 -2.48 -4.30 -6.86
CA THR A 62 -1.46 -3.37 -6.34
C THR A 62 -2.00 -2.51 -5.20
N ASP A 63 -3.21 -1.98 -5.36
CA ASP A 63 -3.94 -1.24 -4.31
C ASP A 63 -4.13 -2.09 -3.05
N ILE A 64 -4.61 -3.31 -3.21
CA ILE A 64 -4.81 -4.28 -2.14
C ILE A 64 -3.49 -4.56 -1.44
N ALA A 65 -2.41 -4.79 -2.19
CA ALA A 65 -1.10 -5.04 -1.63
C ALA A 65 -0.62 -3.86 -0.76
N ILE A 66 -0.79 -2.63 -1.22
CA ILE A 66 -0.42 -1.42 -0.47
C ILE A 66 -1.26 -1.30 0.80
N ILE A 67 -2.58 -1.47 0.69
CA ILE A 67 -3.51 -1.40 1.83
C ILE A 67 -3.15 -2.44 2.89
N MET A 68 -2.93 -3.69 2.49
CA MET A 68 -2.53 -4.76 3.41
C MET A 68 -1.18 -4.48 4.07
N GLY A 69 -0.23 -3.90 3.32
CA GLY A 69 1.07 -3.48 3.85
C GLY A 69 0.94 -2.37 4.90
N LEU A 70 0.17 -1.33 4.61
CA LEU A 70 -0.16 -0.26 5.55
C LEU A 70 -0.86 -0.80 6.80
N ALA A 71 -1.68 -1.85 6.65
CA ALA A 71 -2.33 -2.52 7.77
C ALA A 71 -1.36 -3.33 8.65
N GLY A 72 -0.08 -3.47 8.27
CA GLY A 72 0.93 -4.21 9.03
C GLY A 72 1.33 -5.56 8.44
N ASN A 73 0.69 -6.00 7.36
CA ASN A 73 0.93 -7.33 6.81
C ASN A 73 2.21 -7.39 5.97
N LEU A 74 2.82 -8.57 5.94
CA LEU A 74 3.93 -8.91 5.04
C LEU A 74 3.50 -10.00 4.05
N PRO A 75 4.06 -10.01 2.82
CA PRO A 75 3.65 -10.96 1.78
C PRO A 75 3.78 -12.43 2.15
N ASP A 76 4.72 -12.78 3.03
CA ASP A 76 5.01 -14.14 3.49
C ASP A 76 4.16 -14.58 4.67
N THR A 77 3.51 -13.66 5.38
CA THR A 77 2.73 -13.95 6.60
C THR A 77 1.26 -13.53 6.52
N VAL A 78 0.84 -12.84 5.45
CA VAL A 78 -0.54 -12.35 5.30
C VAL A 78 -1.54 -13.49 5.28
N ASP A 79 -2.62 -13.34 6.05
CA ASP A 79 -3.80 -14.22 5.97
C ASP A 79 -4.61 -13.87 4.72
N ILE A 80 -4.47 -14.69 3.70
CA ILE A 80 -5.03 -14.42 2.38
C ILE A 80 -6.55 -14.58 2.36
N ASP A 81 -7.09 -15.46 3.21
CA ASP A 81 -8.52 -15.73 3.28
C ASP A 81 -9.27 -14.54 3.89
N ALA A 82 -8.58 -13.73 4.71
CA ALA A 82 -9.12 -12.52 5.35
C ALA A 82 -9.08 -11.26 4.45
N ILE A 83 -8.30 -11.26 3.36
CA ILE A 83 -8.11 -10.08 2.50
C ILE A 83 -9.44 -9.56 1.93
N PRO A 84 -10.32 -10.38 1.33
CA PRO A 84 -11.53 -9.86 0.68
C PRO A 84 -12.45 -9.12 1.65
N SER A 85 -12.67 -9.67 2.85
CA SER A 85 -13.48 -9.02 3.88
C SER A 85 -12.82 -7.74 4.40
N PHE A 86 -11.50 -7.77 4.64
CA PHE A 86 -10.79 -6.59 5.12
C PHE A 86 -10.86 -5.43 4.11
N ILE A 87 -10.63 -5.71 2.84
CA ILE A 87 -10.72 -4.71 1.77
C ILE A 87 -12.15 -4.20 1.59
N GLN A 88 -13.15 -5.07 1.74
CA GLN A 88 -14.55 -4.65 1.72
C GLN A 88 -14.87 -3.68 2.88
N ASP A 89 -14.36 -3.95 4.09
CA ASP A 89 -14.56 -3.09 5.24
C ASP A 89 -13.89 -1.73 5.04
N VAL A 90 -12.65 -1.70 4.55
CA VAL A 90 -11.95 -0.43 4.22
C VAL A 90 -12.73 0.39 3.20
N ASN A 91 -13.22 -0.26 2.12
CA ASN A 91 -14.02 0.43 1.10
C ASN A 91 -15.37 0.92 1.61
N THR A 92 -16.00 0.18 2.52
CA THR A 92 -17.33 0.51 3.06
C THR A 92 -17.25 1.68 4.04
N HIS A 93 -16.24 1.69 4.90
CA HIS A 93 -16.13 2.67 5.98
C HIS A 93 -15.24 3.86 5.61
N GLY A 94 -14.36 3.73 4.62
CA GLY A 94 -13.36 4.74 4.29
C GLY A 94 -12.36 4.96 5.43
N ARG A 95 -12.06 3.90 6.18
CA ARG A 95 -11.15 3.89 7.34
C ARG A 95 -10.16 2.75 7.19
N LEU A 96 -8.92 2.98 7.63
CA LEU A 96 -7.88 1.98 7.61
C LEU A 96 -7.21 1.89 8.98
N LEU A 97 -7.16 0.68 9.52
CA LEU A 97 -6.33 0.33 10.66
C LEU A 97 -4.89 0.15 10.18
N LEU A 98 -3.97 0.98 10.69
CA LEU A 98 -2.54 0.94 10.41
C LEU A 98 -1.82 0.07 11.44
N ALA A 99 -0.65 -0.46 11.03
CA ALA A 99 0.33 -1.06 11.93
C ALA A 99 -0.25 -2.12 12.86
N ASP A 100 -0.88 -3.15 12.29
CA ASP A 100 -1.51 -4.26 13.02
C ASP A 100 -2.63 -3.79 13.98
N GLY A 101 -3.38 -2.76 13.57
CA GLY A 101 -4.51 -2.24 14.34
C GLY A 101 -4.17 -1.22 15.42
N GLN A 102 -2.92 -0.74 15.47
CA GLN A 102 -2.48 0.23 16.49
C GLN A 102 -3.13 1.60 16.35
N HIS A 103 -3.49 2.02 15.13
CA HIS A 103 -4.05 3.35 14.90
C HIS A 103 -5.00 3.36 13.69
N GLU A 104 -6.16 4.00 13.83
CA GLU A 104 -7.12 4.14 12.73
C GLU A 104 -7.00 5.51 12.05
N VAL A 105 -6.99 5.53 10.72
CA VAL A 105 -6.94 6.76 9.92
C VAL A 105 -8.09 6.84 8.92
N GLU A 106 -8.41 8.05 8.48
CA GLU A 106 -9.23 8.25 7.28
C GLU A 106 -8.52 7.68 6.06
N PHE A 107 -9.23 6.85 5.31
CA PHE A 107 -8.74 6.23 4.09
C PHE A 107 -9.87 5.93 3.08
N PRO A 108 -10.62 6.94 2.61
CA PRO A 108 -11.47 6.76 1.44
C PRO A 108 -10.61 6.41 0.23
N VAL A 109 -10.68 5.15 -0.23
CA VAL A 109 -9.75 4.59 -1.23
C VAL A 109 -9.74 5.40 -2.53
N ASP A 110 -10.89 5.91 -2.96
CA ASP A 110 -11.05 6.75 -4.15
C ASP A 110 -10.30 8.09 -4.09
N LYS A 111 -10.00 8.58 -2.88
CA LYS A 111 -9.30 9.85 -2.64
C LYS A 111 -7.88 9.67 -2.09
N CYS A 112 -7.61 8.51 -1.50
CA CYS A 112 -6.34 8.21 -0.85
C CYS A 112 -5.44 7.29 -1.68
N MET A 113 -5.95 6.67 -2.75
CA MET A 113 -5.18 5.86 -3.69
C MET A 113 -5.21 6.51 -5.08
N ASN A 114 -4.21 7.33 -5.36
CA ASN A 114 -4.10 8.09 -6.59
C ASN A 114 -3.20 7.36 -7.60
N PHE A 115 -3.72 7.14 -8.80
CA PHE A 115 -3.01 6.50 -9.90
C PHE A 115 -2.65 7.54 -10.95
N HIS A 116 -1.35 7.80 -11.12
CA HIS A 116 -0.80 8.79 -12.05
C HIS A 116 -0.30 8.10 -13.31
N ALA A 117 -0.57 8.67 -14.49
CA ALA A 117 -0.08 8.14 -15.77
C ALA A 117 1.40 8.45 -16.00
N ASP A 118 1.92 9.48 -15.33
CA ASP A 118 3.29 9.94 -15.47
C ASP A 118 4.27 9.11 -14.63
N ASN A 119 5.52 9.06 -15.06
CA ASN A 119 6.60 8.36 -14.37
C ASN A 119 7.35 9.29 -13.40
N LEU A 120 7.87 8.75 -12.30
CA LEU A 120 8.89 9.46 -11.51
C LEU A 120 10.25 9.39 -12.21
N SER A 121 11.10 10.39 -11.97
CA SER A 121 12.37 10.58 -12.67
C SER A 121 13.40 9.45 -12.49
N LEU A 122 13.33 8.71 -11.38
CA LEU A 122 14.31 7.68 -11.03
C LEU A 122 13.97 6.27 -11.54
N HIS A 123 12.68 5.92 -11.60
CA HIS A 123 12.25 4.59 -12.06
C HIS A 123 10.76 4.62 -12.47
N GLU A 124 10.39 3.75 -13.41
CA GLU A 124 9.02 3.63 -13.95
C GLU A 124 8.00 3.08 -12.94
N ASN A 125 8.46 2.47 -11.85
CA ASN A 125 7.61 1.90 -10.79
C ASN A 125 7.79 2.67 -9.49
N GLY A 126 7.29 3.90 -9.48
CA GLY A 126 7.33 4.77 -8.32
C GLY A 126 6.07 4.68 -7.48
N MET A 127 6.21 4.72 -6.17
CA MET A 127 5.11 4.93 -5.25
C MET A 127 5.53 5.94 -4.18
N ARG A 128 4.68 6.90 -3.87
CA ARG A 128 4.89 7.82 -2.75
C ARG A 128 3.77 7.68 -1.74
N ILE A 129 4.12 7.46 -0.49
CA ILE A 129 3.18 7.39 0.62
C ILE A 129 3.38 8.62 1.50
N THR A 130 2.29 9.31 1.83
CA THR A 130 2.29 10.53 2.63
C THR A 130 1.32 10.40 3.79
N ALA A 131 1.81 10.66 4.99
CA ALA A 131 1.02 10.76 6.22
C ALA A 131 0.67 12.23 6.49
N LEU A 132 -0.59 12.48 6.80
CA LEU A 132 -1.14 13.80 7.06
C LEU A 132 -1.63 13.88 8.52
N ALA A 133 -1.42 15.03 9.15
CA ALA A 133 -2.12 15.45 10.38
C ALA A 133 -3.04 16.63 10.02
N GLY A 134 -4.33 16.35 9.88
CA GLY A 134 -5.27 17.24 9.19
C GLY A 134 -4.85 17.42 7.73
N GLU A 135 -4.58 18.67 7.33
CA GLU A 135 -4.12 19.02 5.98
C GLU A 135 -2.59 19.13 5.85
N LYS A 136 -1.85 18.97 6.95
CA LYS A 136 -0.40 19.09 6.95
C LYS A 136 0.25 17.73 6.70
N ALA A 137 1.13 17.65 5.71
CA ALA A 137 2.03 16.51 5.55
C ALA A 137 3.07 16.49 6.68
N ILE A 138 3.08 15.41 7.46
CA ILE A 138 4.02 15.21 8.57
C ILE A 138 5.12 14.23 8.23
N TYR A 139 4.87 13.33 7.28
CA TYR A 139 5.87 12.42 6.73
C TYR A 139 5.53 12.02 5.30
N SER A 140 6.52 11.91 4.43
CA SER A 140 6.35 11.44 3.06
C SER A 140 7.59 10.65 2.66
N GLN A 141 7.37 9.52 2.01
CA GLN A 141 8.45 8.67 1.51
C GLN A 141 8.12 8.16 0.12
N THR A 142 9.13 8.14 -0.76
CA THR A 142 9.05 7.58 -2.10
C THR A 142 9.79 6.26 -2.16
N TYR A 143 9.16 5.27 -2.78
CA TYR A 143 9.64 3.90 -2.91
C TYR A 143 9.68 3.52 -4.39
N TYR A 144 10.71 2.77 -4.80
CA TYR A 144 10.86 2.27 -6.17
C TYR A 144 10.87 0.75 -6.26
N SER A 145 9.92 0.19 -7.00
CA SER A 145 9.78 -1.27 -7.12
C SER A 145 10.61 -1.79 -8.29
N ILE A 146 11.84 -2.23 -8.01
CA ILE A 146 12.88 -2.56 -9.01
C ILE A 146 13.03 -4.06 -9.30
N GLY A 147 12.12 -4.91 -8.79
CA GLY A 147 12.16 -6.36 -8.98
C GLY A 147 12.98 -7.08 -7.91
N GLY A 148 12.29 -7.75 -6.98
CA GLY A 148 12.89 -8.45 -5.82
C GLY A 148 12.78 -7.72 -4.49
N GLY A 149 12.46 -6.42 -4.50
CA GLY A 149 12.26 -5.59 -3.31
C GLY A 149 12.13 -4.10 -3.64
N PHE A 150 11.95 -3.27 -2.60
CA PHE A 150 11.98 -1.81 -2.68
C PHE A 150 13.34 -1.25 -2.27
N SER A 151 13.72 -0.13 -2.88
CA SER A 151 14.83 0.75 -2.47
C SER A 151 14.28 2.13 -2.11
#